data_AF-A0A2T4J8S2-F1
#
_entry.id   AF-A0A2T4J8S2-F1
#
_cell.length_a   1.000
_cell.length_b   1.000
_cell.length_c   1.000
_cell.angle_alpha   90.00
_cell.angle_beta   90.00
_cell.angle_gamma   90.00
#
_symmetry.space_group_name_H-M   'P 1'
#
loop_
_entity.id
_entity.type
_entity.pdbx_description
1 polymer ?
#
loop_
_entity_poly.entity_id
_entity_poly.type
_entity_poly.pdbx_seq_one_letter_code
_entity_poly.pdbx_strand_id
1 'polypeptide(L)'
;MFEETQRFLRSIEGGGEVSILIEDDEEGYFDRECPSDECLFQFKMLSEDWHKTKEAERLHCPACGHTDHSHRWWTQQQVEHMHAAARALALAGFGRFINGASSPPSASVFWSSPLF
;
A
#
# COMPACT_ATOMS: atom_id res chain seq x y z
N MET A 1 20.92 28.12 5.25
CA MET A 1 20.09 27.46 6.28
C MET A 1 19.02 26.53 5.69
N PHE A 2 18.40 26.85 4.54
CA PHE A 2 17.35 26.01 3.92
C PHE A 2 17.82 25.05 2.80
N GLU A 3 19.09 25.15 2.39
CA GLU A 3 19.64 24.41 1.24
C GLU A 3 19.57 22.88 1.42
N GLU A 4 19.75 22.44 2.67
CA GLU A 4 19.64 21.04 3.09
C GLU A 4 18.20 20.53 2.92
N THR A 5 17.22 21.25 3.46
CA THR A 5 15.80 20.95 3.29
C THR A 5 15.41 20.88 1.82
N GLN A 6 15.87 21.83 1.02
CA GLN A 6 15.62 21.84 -0.43
C GLN A 6 16.26 20.66 -1.15
N ARG A 7 17.42 20.17 -0.71
CA ARG A 7 18.09 18.97 -1.27
C ARG A 7 17.29 17.71 -0.98
N PHE A 8 16.79 17.56 0.24
CA PHE A 8 15.93 16.43 0.61
C PHE A 8 14.62 16.43 -0.20
N LEU A 9 13.94 17.58 -0.30
CA LEU A 9 12.71 17.68 -1.10
C LEU A 9 12.95 17.32 -2.57
N ARG A 10 14.04 17.82 -3.18
CA ARG A 10 14.45 17.43 -4.53
C ARG A 10 14.73 15.94 -4.67
N SER A 11 15.21 15.27 -3.62
CA SER A 11 15.46 13.82 -3.65
C SER A 11 14.18 12.98 -3.67
N ILE A 12 13.06 13.54 -3.19
CA ILE A 12 11.75 12.87 -3.16
C ILE A 12 10.85 13.34 -4.31
N GLU A 13 11.10 14.52 -4.89
CA GLU A 13 10.36 15.08 -6.04
C GLU A 13 10.33 14.12 -7.25
N GLY A 14 11.34 13.26 -7.41
CA GLY A 14 11.37 12.23 -8.46
C GLY A 14 10.47 11.02 -8.24
N GLY A 15 9.77 10.97 -7.10
CA GLY A 15 9.06 9.78 -6.64
C GLY A 15 9.99 8.76 -5.99
N GLY A 16 9.46 7.99 -5.05
CA GLY A 16 10.13 6.85 -4.44
C GLY A 16 9.18 5.67 -4.41
N GLU A 17 9.69 4.48 -4.68
CA GLU A 17 8.93 3.25 -4.51
C GLU A 17 9.13 2.72 -3.10
N VAL A 18 8.04 2.42 -2.41
CA VAL A 18 8.05 1.78 -1.11
C VAL A 18 7.36 0.45 -1.25
N SER A 19 8.09 -0.63 -0.99
CA SER A 19 7.51 -1.96 -0.89
C SER A 19 6.90 -2.14 0.50
N ILE A 20 5.59 -2.35 0.55
CA ILE A 20 4.84 -2.61 1.77
C ILE A 20 4.30 -4.03 1.66
N LEU A 21 4.57 -4.85 2.67
CA LEU A 21 4.03 -6.20 2.74
C LEU A 21 2.62 -6.10 3.31
N ILE A 22 1.66 -6.63 2.57
CA ILE A 22 0.29 -6.86 3.04
C ILE A 22 0.18 -8.37 3.21
N GLU A 23 -0.05 -8.80 4.44
CA GLU A 23 -0.15 -10.23 4.78
C GLU A 23 -1.54 -10.77 4.45
N ASP A 24 -1.58 -12.06 4.15
CA ASP A 24 -2.83 -12.82 4.04
C ASP A 24 -3.47 -12.93 5.44
N ASP A 25 -4.77 -13.21 5.49
CA ASP A 25 -5.40 -13.62 6.75
C ASP A 25 -4.95 -15.04 7.18
N GLU A 26 -5.38 -15.46 8.37
CA GLU A 26 -4.98 -16.77 8.94
C GLU A 26 -5.34 -17.97 8.03
N GLU A 27 -6.30 -17.78 7.13
CA GLU A 27 -6.78 -18.80 6.19
C GLU A 27 -6.17 -18.65 4.78
N GLY A 28 -5.30 -17.65 4.56
CA GLY A 28 -4.62 -17.42 3.28
C GLY A 28 -5.44 -16.60 2.27
N TYR A 29 -6.41 -15.80 2.74
CA TYR A 29 -7.21 -14.93 1.89
C TYR A 29 -6.73 -13.47 1.95
N PHE A 30 -6.88 -12.79 0.82
CA PHE A 30 -6.79 -11.34 0.71
C PHE A 30 -8.18 -10.72 0.64
N ASP A 31 -8.38 -9.68 1.45
CA ASP A 31 -9.52 -8.79 1.30
C ASP A 31 -9.29 -7.83 0.12
N ARG A 32 -10.31 -7.71 -0.73
CA ARG A 32 -10.36 -6.83 -1.90
C ARG A 32 -11.66 -6.05 -1.88
N GLU A 33 -11.62 -4.83 -2.41
CA GLU A 33 -12.78 -3.94 -2.45
C GLU A 33 -13.04 -3.47 -3.87
N CYS A 34 -14.32 -3.34 -4.24
CA CYS A 34 -14.70 -2.75 -5.51
C CYS A 34 -14.31 -1.26 -5.54
N PRO A 35 -13.58 -0.78 -6.56
CA PRO A 35 -13.16 0.62 -6.66
C PRO A 35 -14.30 1.59 -7.05
N SER A 36 -15.51 1.08 -7.29
CA SER A 36 -16.68 1.92 -7.56
C SER A 36 -17.20 2.52 -6.25
N ASP A 37 -17.24 3.85 -6.19
CA ASP A 37 -17.76 4.62 -5.04
C ASP A 37 -19.22 4.28 -4.69
N GLU A 38 -19.99 3.80 -5.67
CA GLU A 38 -21.38 3.39 -5.46
C GLU A 38 -21.51 1.97 -4.89
N CYS A 39 -20.48 1.13 -5.04
CA CYS A 39 -20.54 -0.27 -4.66
C CYS A 39 -19.75 -0.56 -3.38
N LEU A 40 -18.46 -0.22 -3.36
CA LEU A 40 -17.52 -0.47 -2.25
C LEU A 40 -17.63 -1.89 -1.64
N PHE A 41 -18.04 -2.86 -2.45
CA PHE A 41 -18.26 -4.22 -1.98
C PHE A 41 -16.91 -4.89 -1.69
N GLN A 42 -16.74 -5.33 -0.45
CA GLN A 42 -15.57 -6.08 -0.01
C GLN A 42 -15.80 -7.58 -0.16
N PHE A 43 -14.77 -8.28 -0.63
CA PHE A 43 -14.78 -9.72 -0.80
C PHE A 43 -13.40 -10.32 -0.52
N LYS A 44 -13.41 -11.56 -0.04
CA LYS A 44 -12.21 -12.36 0.20
C LYS A 44 -11.85 -13.15 -1.05
N MET A 45 -10.57 -13.24 -1.36
CA MET A 45 -10.05 -14.05 -2.44
C MET A 45 -8.81 -14.80 -1.99
N LEU A 46 -8.68 -16.08 -2.36
CA LEU A 46 -7.48 -16.85 -2.02
C LEU A 46 -6.25 -16.14 -2.59
N SER A 47 -5.20 -16.06 -1.78
CA SER A 47 -3.95 -15.39 -2.16
C SER A 47 -3.40 -15.96 -3.47
N GLU A 48 -3.37 -17.28 -3.59
CA GLU A 48 -2.94 -17.96 -4.81
C GLU A 48 -3.76 -17.54 -6.05
N ASP A 49 -5.08 -17.45 -5.92
CA ASP A 49 -5.96 -17.03 -7.00
C ASP A 49 -5.77 -15.56 -7.34
N TRP A 50 -5.51 -14.71 -6.34
CA TRP A 50 -5.15 -13.31 -6.56
C TRP A 50 -3.87 -13.18 -7.36
N HIS A 51 -2.84 -13.92 -7.00
CA HIS A 51 -1.56 -13.89 -7.72
C HIS A 51 -1.68 -14.33 -9.17
N LYS A 52 -2.57 -15.28 -9.49
CA LYS A 52 -2.88 -15.68 -10.87
C LYS A 52 -3.73 -14.65 -11.61
N THR A 53 -4.73 -14.08 -10.94
CA THR A 53 -5.75 -13.24 -11.59
C THR A 53 -5.28 -11.79 -11.75
N LYS A 54 -4.39 -11.28 -10.87
CA LYS A 54 -3.93 -9.88 -10.91
C LYS A 54 -3.15 -9.51 -12.18
N GLU A 55 -2.62 -10.51 -12.88
CA GLU A 55 -1.94 -10.37 -14.19
C GLU A 55 -2.93 -10.17 -15.34
N ALA A 56 -4.23 -10.41 -15.12
CA ALA A 56 -5.26 -10.12 -16.09
C ALA A 56 -5.36 -8.62 -16.38
N GLU A 57 -5.73 -8.28 -17.62
CA GLU A 57 -5.86 -6.88 -18.05
C GLU A 57 -6.91 -6.13 -17.22
N ARG A 58 -8.02 -6.80 -16.88
CA ARG A 58 -9.13 -6.25 -16.11
C ARG A 58 -9.75 -7.29 -15.18
N LEU A 59 -10.10 -6.86 -13.96
CA LEU A 59 -10.86 -7.64 -12.99
C LEU A 59 -12.32 -7.16 -12.96
N HIS A 60 -13.24 -8.03 -12.57
CA HIS A 60 -14.67 -7.75 -12.54
C HIS A 60 -15.24 -7.91 -11.13
N CYS A 61 -16.13 -6.99 -10.73
CA CYS A 61 -16.78 -7.04 -9.42
C CYS A 61 -17.89 -8.10 -9.44
N PRO A 62 -17.90 -9.06 -8.51
CA PRO A 62 -18.96 -10.06 -8.45
C PRO A 62 -20.33 -9.49 -8.05
N ALA A 63 -20.36 -8.30 -7.43
CA ALA A 63 -21.60 -7.67 -6.96
C ALA A 63 -22.24 -6.74 -8.00
N CYS A 64 -21.46 -5.82 -8.59
CA CYS A 64 -21.99 -4.79 -9.50
C CYS A 64 -21.49 -4.89 -10.95
N GLY A 65 -20.57 -5.81 -11.26
CA GLY A 65 -19.97 -5.95 -12.59
C GLY A 65 -18.97 -4.85 -12.98
N HIS A 66 -18.66 -3.90 -12.08
CA HIS A 66 -17.64 -2.88 -12.33
C HIS A 66 -16.30 -3.53 -12.68
N THR A 67 -15.59 -2.91 -13.63
CA THR A 67 -14.38 -3.47 -14.22
C THR A 67 -13.24 -2.47 -14.14
N ASP A 68 -12.13 -2.85 -13.51
CA ASP A 68 -10.95 -2.00 -13.36
C ASP A 68 -9.67 -2.86 -13.26
N HIS A 69 -8.51 -2.21 -13.34
CA HIS A 69 -7.20 -2.84 -13.21
C HIS A 69 -6.91 -3.29 -11.77
N SER A 70 -6.13 -4.35 -11.62
CA SER A 70 -5.84 -5.00 -10.32
C SER A 70 -5.31 -4.05 -9.24
N HIS A 71 -4.56 -3.01 -9.60
CA HIS A 71 -4.00 -2.02 -8.67
C HIS A 71 -5.04 -1.11 -7.99
N ARG A 72 -6.32 -1.17 -8.40
CA ARG A 72 -7.42 -0.37 -7.83
C ARG A 72 -8.25 -1.13 -6.80
N TRP A 73 -8.05 -2.45 -6.68
CA TRP A 73 -8.85 -3.34 -5.83
C TRP A 73 -8.22 -3.49 -4.45
N TRP A 74 -7.88 -2.37 -3.81
CA TRP A 74 -7.43 -2.34 -2.42
C TRP A 74 -8.56 -1.85 -1.55
N THR A 75 -8.70 -2.44 -0.36
CA THR A 75 -9.64 -1.89 0.63
C THR A 75 -9.19 -0.51 1.07
N GLN A 76 -10.12 0.37 1.43
CA GLN A 76 -9.79 1.68 2.02
C GLN A 76 -8.83 1.56 3.21
N GLN A 77 -8.96 0.50 4.02
CA GLN A 77 -8.06 0.25 5.15
C GLN A 77 -6.63 -0.08 4.70
N GLN A 78 -6.46 -0.91 3.67
CA GLN A 78 -5.15 -1.21 3.08
C GLN A 78 -4.53 0.06 2.48
N VAL A 79 -5.32 0.89 1.80
CA VAL A 79 -4.86 2.18 1.24
C VAL A 79 -4.39 3.13 2.33
N GLU A 80 -5.16 3.28 3.41
CA GLU A 80 -4.76 4.12 4.54
C GLU A 80 -3.50 3.58 5.23
N HIS A 81 -3.38 2.26 5.39
CA HIS A 81 -2.18 1.63 5.91
C HIS A 81 -0.95 1.93 5.04
N MET A 82 -1.08 1.81 3.72
CA MET A 82 -0.03 2.14 2.77
C MET A 82 0.38 3.62 2.87
N HIS A 83 -0.58 4.53 2.99
CA HIS A 83 -0.30 5.96 3.19
C HIS A 83 0.38 6.25 4.52
N ALA A 84 -0.05 5.60 5.61
CA ALA A 84 0.56 5.76 6.92
C ALA A 84 2.03 5.30 6.92
N ALA A 85 2.32 4.13 6.32
CA ALA A 85 3.68 3.62 6.18
C ALA A 85 4.55 4.53 5.31
N ALA A 86 4.04 5.02 4.18
CA ALA A 86 4.76 5.95 3.31
C ALA A 86 5.11 7.27 4.03
N ARG A 87 4.17 7.85 4.78
CA ARG A 87 4.40 9.05 5.60
C ARG A 87 5.45 8.80 6.68
N ALA A 88 5.38 7.67 7.38
CA ALA A 88 6.34 7.31 8.42
C ALA A 88 7.77 7.19 7.86
N LEU A 89 7.93 6.55 6.69
CA LEU A 89 9.22 6.44 6.02
C LEU A 89 9.76 7.80 5.56
N ALA A 90 8.90 8.65 4.99
CA ALA A 90 9.29 10.00 4.59
C ALA A 90 9.78 10.83 5.78
N LEU A 91 9.04 10.80 6.90
CA LEU A 91 9.42 11.49 8.14
C LEU A 91 10.71 10.93 8.76
N ALA A 92 10.90 9.61 8.74
CA ALA A 92 12.14 8.98 9.21
C ALA A 92 13.35 9.28 8.31
N GLY A 93 13.13 9.38 7.00
CA GLY A 93 14.14 9.83 6.03
C GLY A 93 14.54 11.28 6.30
N PHE A 94 13.55 12.15 6.48
CA PHE A 94 13.76 13.55 6.83
C PHE A 94 14.54 13.67 8.14
N GLY A 95 14.09 13.00 9.21
CA GLY A 95 14.74 12.99 10.51
C GLY A 95 16.22 12.57 10.46
N ARG A 96 16.56 11.52 9.70
CA ARG A 96 17.97 11.12 9.49
C ARG A 96 18.78 12.18 8.75
N PHE A 97 18.17 12.82 7.75
CA PHE A 97 18.80 13.87 6.97
C PHE A 97 19.14 15.10 7.84
N ILE A 98 18.25 15.50 8.77
CA ILE A 98 18.53 16.63 9.70
C ILE A 98 19.52 16.26 10.81
N ASN A 99 19.46 15.02 11.32
CA ASN A 99 20.28 14.59 12.48
C ASN A 99 21.63 13.97 12.08
N GLY A 100 21.95 13.86 10.78
CA GLY A 100 23.22 13.29 10.30
C GLY A 100 23.43 11.81 10.64
N ALA A 101 22.37 11.06 10.93
CA ALA A 101 22.47 9.67 11.40
C ALA A 101 22.47 8.67 10.23
N SER A 102 23.64 8.08 9.98
CA SER A 102 23.85 7.02 8.99
C SER A 102 23.46 5.63 9.54
N SER A 103 22.25 5.15 9.25
CA SER A 103 21.89 3.73 8.99
C SER A 103 20.37 3.57 8.81
N PRO A 104 19.89 2.64 7.94
CA PRO A 104 18.47 2.35 7.83
C PRO A 104 17.98 1.36 8.89
N PRO A 105 16.82 1.61 9.53
CA PRO A 105 16.05 0.50 10.05
C PRO A 105 15.46 -0.25 8.86
N SER A 106 15.70 -1.56 8.77
CA SER A 106 14.85 -2.46 8.01
C SER A 106 13.48 -2.47 8.70
N ALA A 107 12.57 -1.61 8.27
CA ALA A 107 11.23 -1.56 8.82
C ALA A 107 10.35 -2.57 8.08
N SER A 108 10.38 -3.83 8.50
CA SER A 108 9.26 -4.76 8.31
C SER A 108 8.13 -4.27 9.22
N VAL A 109 7.25 -3.43 8.67
CA VAL A 109 6.03 -3.01 9.36
C VAL A 109 5.03 -4.15 9.20
N PHE A 110 4.94 -5.00 10.24
CA PHE A 110 3.95 -6.07 10.33
C PHE A 110 2.60 -5.46 10.67
N TRP A 111 1.57 -5.82 9.90
CA TRP A 111 0.19 -5.44 10.15
C TRP A 111 -0.69 -6.67 10.07
N SER A 112 -1.14 -7.16 11.23
CA SER A 112 -2.24 -8.13 11.29
C SER A 112 -3.58 -7.39 11.17
N SER A 113 -4.36 -7.75 10.15
CA SER A 113 -5.78 -7.39 10.05
C SER A 113 -6.54 -7.89 11.29
N PRO A 114 -7.40 -7.06 11.93
CA PRO A 114 -8.43 -7.55 12.82
C PRO A 114 -9.54 -8.19 11.98
N LEU A 115 -9.69 -9.51 12.13
CA LEU A 115 -10.75 -10.33 11.55
C LEU A 115 -12.13 -9.65 11.68
N PHE A 116 -12.79 -9.44 10.55
CA PHE A 116 -14.25 -9.28 10.44
C PHE A 116 -14.75 -10.12 9.27
#